data_AF-A0A1G0F813-F1
#
_entry.id   AF-A0A1G0F813-F1
#
_cell.length_a   1.000
_cell.length_b   1.000
_cell.length_c   1.000
_cell.angle_alpha   90.00
_cell.angle_beta   90.00
_cell.angle_gamma   90.00
#
_symmetry.space_group_name_H-M   'P 1'
#
loop_
_entity.id
_entity.type
_entity.pdbx_description
1 polymer ?
#
loop_
_entity_poly.entity_id
_entity_poly.type
_entity_poly.pdbx_seq_one_letter_code
_entity_poly.pdbx_strand_id
1 'polypeptide(L)'
;MIKPDKNQLDAALAEAQNMRLRNDDPHHLAQVLLYLHEKTLLLDRLFHSADSLVHHGNFPHQHAELAHLVDQIKKLERIERHADDTQIGLG
;
A
#
# COMPACT_ATOMS: atom_id res chain seq x y z
N MET A 1 9.19 10.91 -16.16
CA MET A 1 9.06 9.51 -15.71
C MET A 1 7.94 8.86 -16.53
N ILE A 2 8.17 7.69 -17.12
CA ILE A 2 7.15 6.96 -17.87
C ILE A 2 6.48 5.99 -16.89
N LYS A 3 5.15 6.06 -16.75
CA LYS A 3 4.39 5.11 -15.94
C LYS A 3 4.50 3.72 -16.59
N PRO A 4 4.87 2.65 -15.85
CA PRO A 4 4.88 1.32 -16.40
C PRO A 4 3.48 0.93 -16.87
N ASP A 5 3.40 0.19 -17.97
CA ASP A 5 2.13 -0.40 -18.37
C ASP A 5 1.71 -1.52 -17.41
N LYS A 6 0.48 -2.00 -17.58
CA LYS A 6 -0.08 -3.04 -16.70
C LYS A 6 0.75 -4.33 -16.75
N ASN A 7 1.22 -4.75 -17.92
CA ASN A 7 1.97 -5.99 -18.08
C ASN A 7 3.35 -5.88 -17.41
N GLN A 8 4.00 -4.73 -17.54
CA GLN A 8 5.27 -4.43 -16.87
C GLN A 8 5.12 -4.43 -15.35
N LEU A 9 4.05 -3.81 -14.84
CA LEU A 9 3.76 -3.80 -13.41
C LEU A 9 3.45 -5.21 -12.89
N ASP A 10 2.57 -5.96 -13.57
CA ASP A 10 2.19 -7.32 -13.18
C ASP A 10 3.41 -8.25 -13.17
N ALA A 11 4.30 -8.14 -14.17
CA ALA A 11 5.54 -8.89 -14.23
C ALA A 11 6.50 -8.55 -13.07
N ALA A 12 6.67 -7.25 -12.76
CA ALA A 12 7.53 -6.82 -11.65
C ALA A 12 7.00 -7.29 -10.29
N LEU A 13 5.67 -7.27 -10.09
CA LEU A 13 5.05 -7.76 -8.86
C LEU A 13 5.18 -9.28 -8.72
N ALA A 14 5.01 -10.04 -9.81
CA ALA A 14 5.21 -11.47 -9.81
C ALA A 14 6.66 -11.84 -9.45
N GLU A 15 7.64 -11.12 -10.00
CA GLU A 15 9.04 -11.35 -9.67
C GLU A 15 9.37 -10.98 -8.23
N ALA A 16 8.84 -9.87 -7.71
CA ALA A 16 9.01 -9.52 -6.30
C ALA A 16 8.40 -10.59 -5.37
N GLN A 17 7.26 -11.18 -5.73
CA GLN A 17 6.71 -12.31 -4.97
C GLN A 17 7.66 -13.52 -5.00
N ASN A 18 8.24 -13.84 -6.17
CA ASN A 18 9.21 -14.93 -6.30
C ASN A 18 10.47 -14.70 -5.46
N MET A 19 11.01 -13.48 -5.46
CA MET A 19 12.18 -13.08 -4.66
C MET A 19 11.93 -13.31 -3.16
N ARG A 20 10.76 -12.88 -2.64
CA ARG A 20 10.36 -13.17 -1.26
C ARG A 20 10.24 -14.65 -0.97
N LEU A 21 9.62 -15.43 -1.87
CA LEU A 21 9.42 -16.87 -1.68
C LEU A 21 10.74 -17.64 -1.65
N ARG A 22 11.73 -17.20 -2.44
CA ARG A 22 13.07 -17.79 -2.50
C ARG A 22 14.01 -17.28 -1.40
N ASN A 23 13.55 -16.33 -0.59
CA ASN A 23 14.39 -15.61 0.37
C ASN A 23 15.63 -14.95 -0.29
N ASP A 24 15.47 -14.54 -1.55
CA ASP A 24 16.48 -13.90 -2.40
C ASP A 24 15.99 -12.50 -2.76
N ASP A 25 15.93 -11.66 -1.73
CA ASP A 25 15.46 -10.27 -1.82
C ASP A 25 16.64 -9.32 -1.53
N PRO A 26 17.57 -9.15 -2.50
CA PRO A 26 18.74 -8.32 -2.30
C PRO A 26 18.30 -6.88 -2.02
N HIS A 27 18.86 -6.30 -0.95
CA HIS A 27 18.52 -4.95 -0.50
C HIS A 27 17.02 -4.71 -0.26
N HIS A 28 16.24 -5.76 0.00
CA HIS A 28 14.81 -5.67 0.29
C HIS A 28 13.97 -5.05 -0.85
N LEU A 29 14.44 -5.13 -2.09
CA LEU A 29 13.77 -4.54 -3.25
C LEU A 29 12.34 -5.09 -3.46
N ALA A 30 12.18 -6.41 -3.32
CA ALA A 30 10.88 -7.05 -3.45
C ALA A 30 9.94 -6.67 -2.32
N GLN A 31 10.44 -6.66 -1.08
CA GLN A 31 9.68 -6.20 0.08
C GLN A 31 9.19 -4.75 -0.11
N VAL A 32 10.08 -3.85 -0.52
CA VAL A 32 9.76 -2.44 -0.74
C VAL A 32 8.76 -2.27 -1.88
N LEU A 33 8.95 -2.94 -3.02
CA LEU A 33 8.04 -2.84 -4.16
C LEU A 33 6.63 -3.29 -3.80
N LEU A 34 6.50 -4.45 -3.14
CA LEU A 34 5.20 -4.99 -2.74
C LEU A 34 4.50 -4.09 -1.73
N TYR A 35 5.25 -3.59 -0.74
CA TYR A 35 4.72 -2.66 0.26
C TYR A 35 4.22 -1.35 -0.39
N LEU A 36 5.03 -0.73 -1.28
CA LEU A 36 4.64 0.50 -1.96
C LEU A 36 3.43 0.27 -2.89
N HIS A 37 3.35 -0.88 -3.54
CA HIS A 37 2.21 -1.24 -4.37
C HIS A 37 0.92 -1.36 -3.54
N GLU A 38 0.96 -2.08 -2.42
CA GLU A 38 -0.19 -2.23 -1.53
C GLU A 38 -0.64 -0.87 -0.97
N LYS A 39 0.32 -0.05 -0.51
CA LYS A 39 0.05 1.32 -0.03
C LYS A 39 -0.62 2.17 -1.11
N THR A 40 -0.14 2.09 -2.35
CA THR A 40 -0.72 2.83 -3.48
C THR A 40 -2.17 2.39 -3.74
N LEU A 41 -2.45 1.09 -3.73
CA LEU A 41 -3.82 0.59 -3.90
C LEU A 41 -4.77 1.06 -2.80
N LEU A 42 -4.30 1.11 -1.55
CA LEU A 42 -5.09 1.63 -0.43
C LEU A 42 -5.41 3.12 -0.61
N LEU A 43 -4.43 3.91 -1.03
CA LEU A 43 -4.60 5.34 -1.30
C LEU A 43 -5.52 5.60 -2.49
N ASP A 44 -5.40 4.82 -3.55
CA ASP A 44 -6.30 4.91 -4.71
C ASP A 44 -7.74 4.60 -4.28
N ARG A 45 -7.96 3.54 -3.48
CA ARG A 45 -9.29 3.22 -2.95
C ARG A 45 -9.84 4.33 -2.07
N LEU A 46 -9.02 4.86 -1.15
CA LEU A 46 -9.38 5.98 -0.29
C LEU A 46 -9.82 7.18 -1.13
N PHE A 47 -9.05 7.52 -2.16
CA PHE A 47 -9.37 8.62 -3.06
C PHE A 47 -10.72 8.41 -3.75
N HIS A 48 -10.97 7.24 -4.33
CA HIS A 48 -12.25 6.95 -5.00
C HIS A 48 -13.43 6.98 -4.03
N SER A 49 -13.29 6.40 -2.84
CA SER A 49 -14.36 6.43 -1.82
C SER A 49 -14.62 7.85 -1.30
N ALA A 50 -13.58 8.66 -1.10
CA ALA A 50 -13.71 10.05 -0.68
C ALA A 50 -14.33 10.91 -1.79
N ASP A 51 -13.90 10.74 -3.03
CA ASP A 51 -14.43 11.44 -4.19
C ASP A 51 -15.92 11.13 -4.41
N SER A 52 -16.29 9.85 -4.33
CA SER A 52 -17.70 9.42 -4.39
C SER A 52 -18.53 10.05 -3.27
N LEU A 53 -18.01 10.09 -2.04
CA LEU A 53 -18.71 10.67 -0.90
C LEU A 53 -18.98 12.17 -1.10
N VAL A 54 -17.98 12.90 -1.61
CA VAL A 54 -18.08 14.34 -1.87
C VAL A 54 -19.08 14.64 -2.99
N HIS A 55 -19.07 13.87 -4.08
CA HIS A 55 -19.87 14.16 -5.27
C HIS A 55 -21.28 13.54 -5.27
N HIS A 56 -21.47 12.42 -4.57
CA HIS A 56 -22.73 11.65 -4.62
C HIS A 56 -23.45 11.55 -3.28
N GLY A 57 -22.83 12.05 -2.19
CA GLY A 57 -23.45 12.11 -0.87
C GLY A 57 -23.29 10.82 -0.05
N ASN A 58 -23.81 10.87 1.19
CA ASN A 58 -23.46 9.94 2.26
C ASN A 58 -24.35 8.69 2.25
N PHE A 59 -24.02 7.70 1.42
CA PHE A 59 -24.65 6.39 1.52
C PHE A 59 -24.03 5.61 2.71
N PRO A 60 -24.84 4.99 3.60
CA PRO A 60 -24.33 4.28 4.78
C PRO A 60 -23.24 3.24 4.46
N HIS A 61 -23.33 2.60 3.29
CA HIS A 61 -22.33 1.64 2.82
C HIS A 61 -20.99 2.29 2.44
N GLN A 62 -21.02 3.45 1.78
CA GLN A 62 -19.81 4.16 1.36
C GLN A 62 -19.07 4.76 2.56
N HIS A 63 -19.81 5.25 3.56
CA HIS A 63 -19.22 5.71 4.81
C HIS A 63 -18.51 4.59 5.58
N ALA A 64 -19.12 3.39 5.64
CA ALA A 64 -18.51 2.24 6.29
C ALA A 64 -17.24 1.77 5.56
N GLU A 65 -17.25 1.74 4.23
CA GLU A 65 -16.07 1.43 3.42
C GLU A 65 -14.95 2.45 3.63
N LEU A 66 -15.27 3.74 3.62
CA LEU A 66 -14.30 4.80 3.87
C LEU A 66 -13.68 4.69 5.27
N ALA A 67 -14.48 4.45 6.31
CA ALA A 67 -14.00 4.27 7.67
C ALA A 67 -13.05 3.06 7.78
N HIS A 68 -13.38 1.95 7.12
CA HIS A 68 -12.54 0.76 7.08
C HIS A 68 -11.20 1.02 6.36
N LEU A 69 -11.21 1.73 5.22
CA LEU A 69 -9.99 2.11 4.49
C LEU A 69 -9.09 3.02 5.34
N VAL A 70 -9.68 3.99 6.05
CA VAL A 70 -8.94 4.86 6.96
C VAL A 70 -8.28 4.05 8.09
N ASP A 71 -8.98 3.06 8.65
CA ASP A 71 -8.41 2.20 9.69
C ASP A 71 -7.27 1.31 9.17
N GLN A 72 -7.36 0.82 7.93
CA GLN A 72 -6.27 0.07 7.29
C GLN A 72 -5.02 0.94 7.11
N ILE A 73 -5.21 2.17 6.62
CA ILE A 73 -4.10 3.13 6.43
C ILE A 73 -3.48 3.50 7.77
N LYS A 74 -4.28 3.78 8.80
CA LYS A 74 -3.76 4.06 10.16
C LYS A 74 -2.96 2.90 10.74
N LYS A 75 -3.36 1.65 10.46
CA LYS A 75 -2.58 0.47 10.88
C LYS A 75 -1.24 0.42 10.16
N LEU A 76 -1.23 0.67 8.84
CA LEU A 76 0.00 0.73 8.05
C LEU A 76 0.95 1.82 8.59
N GLU A 77 0.46 3.03 8.85
CA GLU A 77 1.25 4.13 9.41
C GLU A 77 1.79 3.86 10.82
N ARG A 78 1.09 3.06 11.63
CA ARG A 78 1.61 2.63 12.94
C ARG A 78 2.76 1.64 12.77
N ILE A 79 2.64 0.71 11.84
CA ILE A 79 3.72 -0.24 11.51
C ILE A 79 4.93 0.51 10.99
N GLU A 80 4.75 1.49 10.09
CA GLU A 80 5.81 2.37 9.59
C GLU A 80 6.53 3.11 10.73
N ARG A 81 5.78 3.78 11.62
CA ARG A 81 6.36 4.49 12.76
C ARG A 81 7.11 3.58 13.73
N HIS A 82 6.57 2.39 14.01
CA HIS A 82 7.26 1.44 14.88
C HIS A 82 8.50 0.83 14.22
N ALA A 83 8.50 0.66 12.90
CA ALA A 83 9.70 0.26 12.16
C ALA A 83 10.79 1.32 12.28
N ASP A 84 10.45 2.61 12.11
CA ASP A 84 11.39 3.73 12.26
C ASP A 84 11.92 3.85 13.70
N ASP A 85 11.04 3.74 14.71
CA ASP A 85 11.44 3.81 16.13
C ASP A 85 12.38 2.66 16.53
N THR A 86 12.17 1.46 15.99
CA THR A 86 13.04 0.30 16.24
C THR A 86 14.39 0.45 15.54
N GLN A 87 14.44 1.20 14.43
CA GLN A 87 15.65 1.46 13.67
C GLN A 87 16.54 2.56 14.30
N ILE A 88 15.97 3.39 15.18
CA ILE A 88 16.70 4.38 15.99
C ILE A 88 17.26 3.75 17.29
N GLY A 89 16.86 2.51 17.61
CA GLY A 89 17.36 1.74 18.75
C GLY A 89 18.73 1.07 18.51
N LEU A 90 19.79 1.85 18.70
CA LEU A 90 21.19 1.47 19.01
C LEU A 90 22.12 0.98 17.88
N GLY A 91 23.07 1.87 17.57
CA GLY A 91 24.49 1.58 17.31
C GLY A 91 25.32 2.72 17.85
#